data_AF-A0A497GE86-F1
#
_entry.id   AF-A0A497GE86-F1
#
_cell.length_a   1.000
_cell.length_b   1.000
_cell.length_c   1.000
_cell.angle_alpha   90.00
_cell.angle_beta   90.00
_cell.angle_gamma   90.00
#
_symmetry.space_group_name_H-M   'P 1'
#
loop_
_entity.id
_entity.type
_entity.pdbx_description
1 polymer ?
#
loop_
_entity_poly.entity_id
_entity_poly.type
_entity_poly.pdbx_seq_one_letter_code
_entity_poly.pdbx_strand_id
1 'polypeptide(L)' 'MRIRGRVVELEVDHRRVTYADFIKLVNELGGRVLFKDGFWPFARYRIALPKRRVRELLKILESEEALRSEGVIRISGS' A
#
# COMPACT_ATOMS: atom_id res chain seq x y z
N MET A 1 -20.36 -17.06 -4.36
CA MET A 1 -19.01 -17.54 -3.94
C MET A 1 -18.46 -16.58 -2.87
N ARG A 2 -18.56 -16.93 -1.59
CA ARG A 2 -18.04 -16.11 -0.47
C ARG A 2 -16.53 -16.29 -0.41
N ILE A 3 -15.78 -15.44 -1.12
CA ILE A 3 -14.32 -15.39 -0.99
C ILE A 3 -14.05 -15.00 0.47
N ARG A 4 -13.58 -15.96 1.28
CA ARG A 4 -13.06 -15.69 2.63
C ARG A 4 -11.78 -14.84 2.48
N GLY A 5 -11.96 -13.53 2.29
CA GLY A 5 -10.89 -12.54 2.34
C GLY A 5 -10.33 -12.48 3.76
N ARG A 6 -9.01 -12.29 3.87
CA ARG A 6 -8.37 -12.00 5.15
C ARG A 6 -8.50 -10.50 5.39
N VAL A 7 -8.95 -10.14 6.59
CA VAL A 7 -8.88 -8.75 7.04
C VAL A 7 -7.46 -8.50 7.55
N VAL A 8 -6.82 -7.44 7.07
CA VAL A 8 -5.48 -7.03 7.46
C VAL A 8 -5.54 -5.57 7.87
N GLU A 9 -4.86 -5.24 8.96
CA GLU A 9 -4.63 -3.86 9.38
C GLU A 9 -3.24 -3.45 8.93
N LEU A 10 -3.13 -2.28 8.30
CA LEU A 10 -1.84 -1.72 7.89
C LEU A 10 -1.82 -0.21 8.12
N GLU A 11 -0.63 0.33 8.33
CA GLU A 11 -0.39 1.77 8.39
C GLU A 11 0.30 2.20 7.09
N VAL A 12 -0.20 3.25 6.45
CA VAL A 12 0.31 3.79 5.19
C VAL A 12 0.82 5.20 5.43
N ASP A 13 2.07 5.46 5.03
CA ASP A 13 2.61 6.81 4.92
C ASP A 13 2.22 7.42 3.57
N HIS A 14 1.29 8.38 3.60
CA HIS A 14 0.78 9.07 2.43
C HIS A 14 1.71 10.12 1.83
N ARG A 15 2.90 10.34 2.42
CA ARG A 15 3.99 11.04 1.73
C ARG A 15 4.66 10.13 0.69
N ARG A 16 4.54 8.81 0.87
CA ARG A 16 5.15 7.78 0.02
C ARG A 16 4.17 7.26 -1.03
N VAL A 17 3.00 6.80 -0.58
CA VAL A 17 1.95 6.27 -1.45
C VAL A 17 0.72 7.15 -1.30
N THR A 18 0.30 7.82 -2.38
CA THR A 18 -0.87 8.70 -2.29
C THR A 18 -2.10 7.89 -1.91
N TYR A 19 -3.10 8.57 -1.33
CA TYR A 19 -4.37 7.92 -1.03
C TYR A 19 -4.98 7.27 -2.29
N ALA A 20 -4.95 7.97 -3.43
CA ALA A 20 -5.50 7.47 -4.68
C ALA A 20 -4.77 6.20 -5.16
N ASP A 21 -3.44 6.21 -5.13
CA ASP A 21 -2.63 5.06 -5.55
C ASP A 21 -2.83 3.86 -4.63
N PHE A 22 -2.89 4.08 -3.32
CA PHE A 22 -3.15 3.01 -2.35
C PHE A 22 -4.53 2.36 -2.58
N ILE A 23 -5.58 3.16 -2.75
CA ILE A 23 -6.93 2.63 -3.01
C ILE A 23 -6.97 1.88 -4.34
N LYS A 24 -6.32 2.41 -5.38
CA LYS A 24 -6.22 1.75 -6.69
C LYS A 24 -5.54 0.39 -6.56
N LEU A 25 -4.40 0.32 -5.88
CA LEU A 25 -3.64 -0.92 -5.64
C LEU A 25 -4.48 -1.96 -4.90
N VAL A 26 -5.21 -1.56 -3.85
CA VAL A 26 -6.09 -2.47 -3.11
C VAL A 26 -7.19 -3.03 -4.01
N ASN A 27 -7.80 -2.20 -4.86
CA ASN A 27 -8.83 -2.63 -5.80
C ASN A 27 -8.29 -3.56 -6.89
N GLU A 28 -7.12 -3.27 -7.46
CA GLU A 28 -6.46 -4.09 -8.48
C GLU A 28 -6.11 -5.49 -7.95
N LEU A 29 -5.80 -5.61 -6.66
CA LEU A 29 -5.56 -6.89 -5.99
C LEU A 29 -6.86 -7.63 -5.60
N GLY A 30 -8.02 -7.12 -6.01
CA GLY A 30 -9.34 -7.69 -5.70
C GLY A 30 -9.75 -7.48 -4.24
N GLY A 31 -9.20 -6.44 -3.60
CA GLY A 31 -9.45 -6.06 -2.23
C GLY A 31 -10.52 -5.00 -2.06
N ARG A 32 -10.79 -4.67 -0.80
CA ARG A 32 -11.60 -3.50 -0.43
C ARG A 32 -11.11 -2.89 0.88
N VAL A 33 -11.14 -1.58 0.99
CA VAL A 33 -10.97 -0.88 2.27
C VAL A 33 -12.28 -0.99 3.06
N LEU A 34 -12.19 -1.44 4.30
CA LEU A 34 -13.30 -1.55 5.24
C LEU A 34 -13.37 -0.35 6.18
N PHE A 35 -12.20 0.15 6.56
CA PHE A 35 -12.08 1.22 7.53
C PHE A 35 -10.77 1.99 7.29
N LYS A 36 -10.82 3.30 7.57
CA LYS A 36 -9.68 4.21 7.58
C LYS A 36 -9.70 4.96 8.90
N ASP A 37 -8.55 5.03 9.55
CA ASP A 37 -8.30 5.80 10.77
C ASP A 37 -7.04 6.66 10.59
N GLY A 38 -7.02 7.85 11.17
CA GLY A 38 -5.89 8.77 11.08
C GLY A 38 -5.96 9.79 9.94
N PHE A 39 -4.99 10.71 9.97
CA PHE A 39 -4.86 11.87 9.10
C PHE A 39 -3.46 11.95 8.50
N TRP A 40 -3.29 12.77 7.46
CA TRP A 40 -1.99 12.96 6.83
C TRP A 40 -0.90 13.31 7.87
N PRO A 41 0.31 12.72 7.79
CA PRO A 41 0.78 11.84 6.72
C PRO A 41 0.52 10.35 6.93
N PHE A 42 0.12 9.87 8.11
CA PHE A 42 -0.03 8.44 8.39
C PHE A 42 -1.48 8.06 8.60
N ALA A 43 -1.97 7.09 7.83
CA ALA A 43 -3.32 6.56 8.01
C ALA A 43 -3.30 5.03 8.14
N ARG A 44 -4.09 4.54 9.10
CA ARG A 44 -4.32 3.12 9.33
C ARG A 44 -5.53 2.66 8.54
N TYR A 45 -5.39 1.54 7.86
CA TYR A 45 -6.43 0.95 7.04
C TYR A 45 -6.72 -0.47 7.50
N ARG A 46 -8.01 -0.80 7.57
CA ARG A 46 -8.45 -2.19 7.55
C ARG A 46 -8.88 -2.53 6.15
N ILE A 47 -8.23 -3.52 5.56
CA ILE A 47 -8.50 -4.00 4.20
C ILE A 47 -8.97 -5.44 4.25
N ALA A 48 -9.91 -5.80 3.39
CA ALA A 48 -10.20 -7.19 3.09
C ALA A 48 -9.57 -7.56 1.75
N LEU A 49 -8.71 -8.58 1.74
CA LEU A 49 -8.01 -9.03 0.53
C LEU A 49 -7.95 -10.56 0.47
N PRO A 50 -7.89 -11.19 -0.72
CA PRO A 50 -7.65 -12.62 -0.84
C PRO A 50 -6.31 -12.99 -0.19
N LYS A 51 -6.28 -14.05 0.63
CA LYS A 51 -5.09 -14.47 1.40
C LYS A 51 -3.81 -14.60 0.54
N ARG A 52 -3.96 -15.02 -0.72
CA ARG A 52 -2.84 -15.16 -1.68
C ARG A 52 -2.23 -13.82 -2.11
N ARG A 53 -3.02 -12.75 -2.14
CA ARG A 53 -2.61 -11.40 -2.60
C ARG A 53 -2.08 -10.50 -1.47
N VAL A 54 -2.29 -10.86 -0.21
CA VAL A 54 -1.77 -10.08 0.94
C VAL A 54 -0.24 -9.94 0.87
N ARG A 55 0.48 -11.02 0.53
CA ARG A 55 1.94 -10.97 0.38
C ARG A 55 2.39 -10.08 -0.79
N GLU A 56 1.59 -10.02 -1.85
CA GLU A 56 1.87 -9.18 -3.02
C GLU A 56 1.68 -7.70 -2.70
N LEU A 57 0.60 -7.35 -2.00
CA LEU A 57 0.39 -5.98 -1.50
C LEU A 57 1.60 -5.52 -0.66
N LEU A 58 2.04 -6.32 0.31
CA LEU A 58 3.15 -5.97 1.19
C LEU A 58 4.46 -5.79 0.40
N LYS A 59 4.75 -6.68 -0.57
CA LYS A 59 5.92 -6.54 -1.43
C LYS A 59 5.90 -5.28 -2.29
N ILE A 60 4.74 -4.90 -2.83
CA ILE A 60 4.60 -3.69 -3.64
C ILE A 60 4.83 -2.46 -2.77
N LEU A 61 4.24 -2.40 -1.58
CA LEU A 61 4.44 -1.29 -0.64
C LEU A 61 5.90 -1.17 -0.18
N GLU A 62 6.59 -2.31 0.02
CA GLU A 62 8.02 -2.35 0.33
C GLU A 62 8.90 -1.97 -0.89
N SER A 63 8.49 -2.34 -2.11
CA SER A 63 9.22 -1.98 -3.33
C SER A 63 9.06 -0.51 -3.71
N GLU A 64 7.88 0.08 -3.48
CA GLU A 64 7.66 1.54 -3.60
C GLU A 64 8.54 2.32 -2.60
N GLU A 65 8.83 1.74 -1.43
CA GLU A 65 9.81 2.26 -0.48
C GLU A 65 11.25 2.13 -1.01
N ALA A 66 11.58 1.01 -1.66
CA ALA A 66 12.90 0.76 -2.24
C ALA A 66 13.20 1.62 -3.48
N LEU A 67 12.25 1.74 -4.41
CA LEU A 67 12.39 2.49 -5.67
C LEU A 67 12.63 3.99 -5.46
N ARG A 68 12.18 4.56 -4.32
CA ARG A 68 12.50 5.96 -3.96
C ARG A 68 13.82 6.11 -3.22
N SER A 69 14.36 5.05 -2.62
CA SER A 69 15.71 5.10 -2.02
C SER A 69 16.81 5.12 -3.11
N GLU A 70 16.56 4.52 -4.28
CA GLU A 70 17.46 4.64 -5.44
C GLU A 70 17.31 5.96 -6.23
N GLY A 71 16.25 6.74 -5.98
CA GLY A 71 16.09 8.10 -6.51
C GLY A 71 17.03 9.15 -5.87
N VAL A 72 17.87 8.74 -4.91
CA VAL A 72 18.91 9.57 -4.26
C VAL A 72 20.30 9.29 -4.84
N ILE A 73 20.42 8.63 -6.00
CA ILE A 73 21.67 8.69 -6.75
C ILE A 73 21.69 10.03 -7.51
N ARG A 74 22.19 11.05 -6.81
CA ARG A 74 22.69 12.27 -7.44
C ARG A 74 23.75 11.87 -8.46
N ILE A 75 23.39 11.84 -9.72
CA ILE A 75 24.37 12.05 -10.78
C ILE A 75 24.65 13.56 -10.78
N SER A 76 25.47 14.00 -9.82
CA SER A 76 26.15 15.28 -9.93
C SER A 76 27.17 15.12 -11.04
N GLY A 77 26.77 15.49 -12.26
CA GLY A 77 27.71 15.76 -13.33
C GLY A 77 28.43 17.07 -13.04
N SER A 78 29.74 17.01 -12.93
CA SER A 78 30.68 18.11 -13.19
C SER A 78 31.94 17.50 -13.78
#